data_AF-A0A285BER9-F1
#
_entry.id   AF-A0A285BER9-F1
#
_cell.length_a   1.000
_cell.length_b   1.000
_cell.length_c   1.000
_cell.angle_alpha   90.00
_cell.angle_beta   90.00
_cell.angle_gamma   90.00
#
_symmetry.space_group_name_H-M   'P 1'
#
loop_
_entity.id
_entity.type
_entity.pdbx_description
1 polymer ?
#
loop_
_entity_poly.entity_id
_entity_poly.type
_entity_poly.pdbx_seq_one_letter_code
_entity_poly.pdbx_strand_id
1 'polypeptide(L)' 'MFDNLSTSEIIKLFAPLIIIQLGLMIFSIYRLTKDKVRFLPKWAWLIIIVLGEILGPLIFLIIGREKE' A
#
# COMPACT_ATOMS: atom_id res chain seq x y z
N MET A 1 8.00 -2.02 29.96
CA MET A 1 6.56 -1.67 29.81
C MET A 1 5.84 -2.59 28.82
N PHE A 2 6.54 -3.17 27.85
CA PHE A 2 5.96 -4.14 26.89
C PHE A 2 6.33 -5.61 27.18
N ASP A 3 7.07 -5.87 28.25
CA ASP A 3 7.70 -7.17 28.56
C ASP A 3 6.70 -8.29 28.93
N ASN A 4 5.43 -7.95 29.17
CA ASN A 4 4.35 -8.90 29.49
C ASN A 4 3.39 -9.15 28.32
N LEU A 5 3.65 -8.59 27.13
CA LEU A 5 2.75 -8.78 25.99
C LEU A 5 2.95 -10.16 25.35
N SER A 6 1.86 -10.92 25.31
CA SER A 6 1.82 -12.18 24.56
C SER A 6 1.89 -11.91 23.05
N THR A 7 2.45 -12.84 22.28
CA THR A 7 2.54 -12.75 20.80
C THR A 7 1.18 -12.43 20.17
N SER A 8 0.08 -12.93 20.75
CA SER A 8 -1.27 -12.65 20.28
C SER A 8 -1.71 -11.19 20.45
N GLU A 9 -1.22 -10.52 21.49
CA GLU A 9 -1.57 -9.11 21.78
C GLU A 9 -0.80 -8.16 20.87
N ILE A 10 0.46 -8.48 20.59
CA ILE A 10 1.27 -7.77 19.60
C ILE A 10 0.58 -7.80 18.22
N ILE A 11 0.12 -8.98 17.79
CA ILE A 11 -0.58 -9.11 16.50
C ILE A 11 -1.87 -8.28 16.48
N LYS A 12 -2.67 -8.29 17.56
CA LYS A 12 -3.90 -7.49 17.64
C LYS A 12 -3.63 -5.99 17.56
N LEU A 13 -2.50 -5.53 18.10
CA LEU A 13 -2.12 -4.12 18.04
C LEU A 13 -1.76 -3.66 16.62
N PHE A 14 -1.07 -4.51 15.85
CA PHE A 14 -0.69 -4.22 14.46
C PHE A 14 -1.76 -4.56 13.43
N ALA A 15 -2.75 -5.41 13.78
CA ALA A 15 -3.85 -5.80 12.92
C ALA A 15 -4.51 -4.64 12.15
N PRO A 16 -4.92 -3.51 12.79
CA PRO A 16 -5.54 -2.40 12.06
C PRO A 16 -4.59 -1.76 11.04
N LEU A 17 -3.30 -1.64 11.37
CA LEU A 17 -2.31 -1.08 10.46
C LEU A 17 -2.12 -1.97 9.23
N ILE A 18 -2.03 -3.29 9.44
CA ILE A 18 -1.90 -4.28 8.36
C ILE A 18 -3.15 -4.25 7.46
N ILE A 19 -4.36 -4.17 8.04
CA ILE A 19 -5.61 -4.08 7.27
C ILE A 19 -5.62 -2.83 6.37
N ILE A 20 -5.26 -1.67 6.92
CA ILE A 20 -5.21 -0.41 6.18
C ILE A 20 -4.16 -0.51 5.06
N GLN A 21 -2.99 -1.04 5.37
CA GLN A 21 -1.91 -1.20 4.42
C GLN A 21 -2.31 -2.12 3.25
N LEU A 22 -2.84 -3.31 3.54
CA LEU A 22 -3.29 -4.25 2.51
C LEU A 22 -4.45 -3.67 1.69
N GLY A 23 -5.40 -2.99 2.36
CA GLY A 23 -6.51 -2.30 1.69
C GLY A 23 -6.02 -1.23 0.72
N LEU A 24 -5.06 -0.39 1.14
CA LEU A 24 -4.46 0.65 0.31
C LEU A 24 -3.68 0.07 -0.87
N MET A 25 -2.93 -1.00 -0.64
CA MET A 25 -2.18 -1.71 -1.68
C MET A 25 -3.12 -2.28 -2.74
N ILE A 26 -4.14 -3.05 -2.33
CA ILE A 26 -5.13 -3.64 -3.24
C ILE A 26 -5.87 -2.54 -4.02
N PHE A 27 -6.31 -1.49 -3.33
CA PHE A 27 -6.97 -0.35 -3.97
C PHE A 27 -6.09 0.34 -5.02
N SER A 28 -4.80 0.49 -4.73
CA SER A 28 -3.83 1.09 -5.65
C SER A 28 -3.57 0.21 -6.87
N ILE A 29 -3.42 -1.11 -6.68
CA ILE A 29 -3.28 -2.06 -7.79
C ILE A 29 -4.56 -2.06 -8.65
N TYR A 30 -5.73 -2.05 -8.03
CA TYR A 30 -6.99 -1.95 -8.74
C TYR A 30 -7.04 -0.67 -9.61
N ARG A 31 -6.68 0.49 -9.06
CA ARG A 31 -6.58 1.73 -9.82
C ARG A 31 -5.51 1.69 -10.90
N LEU A 32 -4.36 1.03 -10.68
CA LEU A 32 -3.32 0.85 -11.69
C LEU A 32 -3.83 0.15 -12.96
N THR A 33 -4.80 -0.76 -12.82
CA THR A 33 -5.42 -1.41 -13.99
C THR A 33 -6.35 -0.47 -14.74
N LYS A 34 -7.08 0.41 -14.04
CA LYS A 34 -8.12 1.28 -14.61
C LYS A 34 -7.61 2.63 -15.10
N ASP A 35 -6.69 3.24 -14.38
CA ASP A 35 -6.18 4.58 -14.66
C ASP A 35 -5.04 4.52 -15.69
N LYS A 36 -4.83 5.65 -16.37
CA LYS A 36 -3.60 5.88 -17.12
C LYS A 36 -2.47 6.22 -16.13
N VAL A 37 -1.30 5.63 -16.38
CA VAL A 37 -0.11 5.82 -15.55
C VAL A 37 0.74 6.96 -16.09
N ARG A 38 1.34 7.73 -15.17
CA ARG A 38 2.26 8.83 -15.47
C ARG A 38 3.68 8.46 -15.03
N PHE A 39 4.69 9.04 -15.68
CA PHE A 39 6.13 8.93 -15.40
C PHE A 39 6.79 7.57 -15.64
N LEU A 40 6.13 6.47 -15.29
CA LEU A 40 6.66 5.11 -15.36
C LEU A 40 5.64 4.15 -16.00
N PRO A 41 6.10 3.04 -16.61
CA PRO A 41 5.22 2.02 -17.15
C PRO A 41 4.43 1.30 -16.05
N LYS A 42 3.29 0.69 -16.40
CA LYS A 42 2.39 0.02 -15.44
C LYS A 42 3.10 -1.00 -14.55
N TRP A 43 4.00 -1.80 -15.12
CA TRP A 43 4.74 -2.83 -14.39
C TRP A 43 5.70 -2.26 -13.34
N ALA A 44 6.33 -1.11 -13.61
CA ALA A 44 7.21 -0.45 -12.65
C ALA A 44 6.40 0.11 -11.47
N TRP A 45 5.23 0.70 -11.74
CA TRP A 45 4.32 1.12 -10.68
C TRP A 45 3.81 -0.05 -9.83
N LEU A 46 3.54 -1.20 -10.43
CA LEU A 46 3.17 -2.41 -9.67
C LEU A 46 4.27 -2.80 -8.68
N ILE A 47 5.54 -2.81 -9.11
CA ILE A 47 6.68 -3.10 -8.25
C ILE A 47 6.78 -2.09 -7.11
N ILE A 48 6.62 -0.79 -7.41
CA ILE A 48 6.65 0.28 -6.39
C ILE A 48 5.53 0.09 -5.36
N ILE A 49 4.31 -0.23 -5.80
CA ILE A 49 3.15 -0.45 -4.91
C ILE A 49 3.38 -1.66 -3.99
N VAL A 50 3.95 -2.75 -4.51
CA VAL A 50 4.14 -3.99 -3.76
C VAL A 50 5.35 -3.93 -2.82
N LEU A 51 6.46 -3.32 -3.26
CA LEU A 51 7.71 -3.26 -2.47
C LEU A 51 7.82 -1.99 -1.61
N GLY A 52 7.06 -0.95 -1.92
CA GLY A 52 7.09 0.34 -1.22
C GLY A 52 6.21 0.41 0.03
N GLU A 53 5.67 -0.71 0.50
CA GLU A 53 4.81 -0.82 1.68
C GLU A 53 3.65 0.18 1.64
N ILE A 54 3.61 1.16 2.56
CA ILE A 54 2.60 2.23 2.59
C ILE A 54 2.94 3.35 1.60
N LEU A 55 4.23 3.65 1.41
CA LEU A 55 4.68 4.77 0.57
C LEU A 55 4.45 4.51 -0.92
N GLY A 56 4.68 3.29 -1.38
CA GLY A 56 4.46 2.90 -2.78
C GLY A 56 3.04 3.17 -3.30
N PRO A 57 2.01 2.59 -2.66
CA PRO A 57 0.59 2.87 -2.94
C PRO A 57 0.26 4.37 -2.87
N LEU A 58 0.76 5.09 -1.86
CA LEU A 58 0.53 6.53 -1.67
C LEU A 58 1.12 7.36 -2.83
N ILE A 59 2.36 7.11 -3.21
CA ILE A 59 3.03 7.81 -4.31
C ILE A 59 2.28 7.52 -5.63
N PHE A 60 1.88 6.28 -5.86
CA PHE A 60 1.09 5.92 -7.03
C PHE A 60 -0.24 6.68 -7.08
N LEU A 61 -1.00 6.70 -5.98
CA LEU A 61 -2.30 7.38 -5.91
C LEU A 61 -2.19 8.91 -5.98
N ILE A 62 -1.09 9.51 -5.53
CA ILE A 62 -0.94 10.97 -5.56
C ILE A 62 -0.37 11.44 -6.90
N ILE A 63 0.67 10.76 -7.38
CA ILE A 63 1.55 11.22 -8.47
C ILE A 63 1.51 10.28 -9.68
N GLY A 64 1.44 8.96 -9.44
CA GLY A 64 1.60 7.93 -10.48
C GLY A 64 0.41 7.73 -11.41
N ARG A 65 -0.76 8.27 -11.06
CA ARG A 65 -1.96 8.25 -11.91
C ARG A 65 -2.20 9.60 -12.57
N GLU A 66 -2.62 9.56 -13.83
CA GLU A 66 -3.16 10.72 -14.50
C GLU A 66 -4.55 11.00 -13.92
N LYS A 67 -4.69 12.15 -13.25
CA LYS A 67 -5.99 12.63 -12.80
C LYS A 67 -6.60 13.33 -14.00
N GLU A 68 -7.70 12.81 -14.51
CA GLU A 68 -8.61 13.62 -15.33
C GLU A 68 -9.10 14.83 -14.53
#